data_AF-A0A7S2Z6R5-F1
#
_entry.id   AF-A0A7S2Z6R5-F1
#
_cell.length_a   1.000
_cell.length_b   1.000
_cell.length_c   1.000
_cell.angle_alpha   90.00
_cell.angle_beta   90.00
_cell.angle_gamma   90.00
#
_symmetry.space_group_name_H-M   'P 1'
#
loop_
_entity.id
_entity.type
_entity.pdbx_description
1 polymer ?
#
loop_
_entity_poly.entity_id
_entity_poly.type
_entity_poly.pdbx_seq_one_letter_code
_entity_poly.pdbx_strand_id
1 'polypeptide(L)'
;AMSSLGAAGADGYYYPPEYDGRKHGSLNTFRGTHALGKRAAKLKTEGVLVIRFEMPFHVSCAGCGKRIGKGVRFNAEKRHVGNYYTTKVWSFTMRAPCCKQVIEVRTDPKNTEYVVVSGASRTLQSLEEEEGAR
;
A
#
# COMPACT_ATOMS: atom_id res chain seq x y z
N ALA A 1 20.85 -25.51 6.90
CA ALA A 1 19.63 -25.00 6.26
C ALA A 1 20.04 -24.08 5.11
N MET A 2 19.90 -24.53 3.87
CA MET A 2 20.36 -23.78 2.69
C MET A 2 19.57 -22.46 2.57
N SER A 3 20.27 -21.36 2.79
CA SER A 3 19.80 -20.01 2.53
C SER A 3 19.49 -19.86 1.04
N SER A 4 18.21 -19.83 0.67
CA SER A 4 17.80 -19.46 -0.68
C SER A 4 17.97 -17.94 -0.84
N LEU A 5 19.16 -17.53 -1.25
CA LEU A 5 19.40 -16.21 -1.82
C LEU A 5 18.41 -16.03 -2.97
N GLY A 6 17.35 -15.26 -2.73
CA GLY A 6 16.49 -14.75 -3.80
C GLY A 6 17.33 -13.77 -4.63
N ALA A 7 18.01 -14.30 -5.64
CA ALA A 7 18.77 -13.51 -6.59
C ALA A 7 17.81 -12.60 -7.37
N ALA A 8 17.85 -11.30 -7.06
CA ALA A 8 17.20 -10.30 -7.89
C ALA A 8 18.01 -10.20 -9.20
N GLY A 9 17.51 -10.82 -10.27
CA GLY A 9 18.03 -10.65 -11.62
C GLY A 9 19.12 -11.63 -12.06
N ALA A 10 19.06 -12.92 -11.67
CA ALA A 10 19.94 -13.94 -12.22
C ALA A 10 19.20 -14.80 -13.27
N ASP A 11 19.83 -15.01 -14.43
CA ASP A 11 19.36 -15.84 -15.55
C ASP A 11 19.35 -17.36 -15.24
N GLY A 12 19.53 -17.73 -13.97
CA GLY A 12 19.71 -19.10 -13.48
C GLY A 12 18.62 -19.55 -12.51
N TYR A 13 17.35 -19.20 -12.74
CA TYR A 13 16.27 -19.76 -11.94
C TYR A 13 16.25 -21.28 -12.10
N TYR A 14 16.36 -22.01 -10.99
CA TYR A 14 16.15 -23.45 -11.01
C TYR A 14 14.69 -23.76 -11.34
N TYR A 15 14.48 -24.30 -12.53
CA TYR A 15 13.22 -24.89 -12.97
C TYR A 15 13.29 -26.40 -12.69
N PRO A 16 12.40 -26.94 -11.84
CA PRO A 16 12.39 -28.37 -11.58
C PRO A 16 12.02 -29.12 -12.87
N PRO A 17 12.51 -30.36 -13.09
CA PRO A 17 12.22 -31.13 -14.31
C PRO A 17 10.72 -31.33 -14.59
N GLU A 18 9.89 -31.29 -13.55
CA GLU A 18 8.43 -31.40 -13.65
C GLU A 18 7.75 -30.10 -14.15
N TYR A 19 8.44 -28.97 -14.11
CA TYR A 19 7.87 -27.68 -14.48
C TYR A 19 7.82 -27.50 -16.00
N ASP A 20 6.62 -27.63 -16.56
CA ASP A 20 6.31 -27.18 -17.92
C ASP A 20 5.67 -25.78 -17.91
N GLY A 21 6.33 -24.81 -18.53
CA GLY A 21 5.85 -23.42 -18.60
C GLY A 21 4.54 -23.24 -19.36
N ARG A 22 4.20 -24.12 -20.31
CA ARG A 22 2.92 -24.06 -21.04
C ARG A 22 1.74 -24.56 -20.19
N LYS A 23 2.00 -25.53 -19.31
CA LYS A 23 0.96 -26.13 -18.45
C LYS A 23 0.78 -25.36 -17.14
N HIS A 24 1.88 -24.92 -16.53
CA HIS A 24 1.86 -24.32 -15.20
C HIS A 24 1.90 -22.78 -15.22
N GLY A 25 2.18 -22.18 -16.38
CA GLY A 25 2.24 -20.73 -16.55
C GLY A 25 3.49 -20.12 -15.90
N SER A 26 3.40 -19.77 -14.60
CA SER A 26 4.50 -19.17 -13.86
C SER A 26 5.08 -20.12 -12.82
N LEU A 27 6.37 -19.99 -12.52
CA LEU A 27 7.03 -20.80 -11.49
C LEU A 27 6.41 -20.58 -10.10
N ASN A 28 5.86 -19.39 -9.84
CA ASN A 28 5.11 -19.08 -8.63
C ASN A 28 3.82 -19.90 -8.55
N THR A 29 3.08 -19.99 -9.67
CA THR A 29 1.87 -20.82 -9.77
C THR A 29 2.19 -22.29 -9.52
N PHE A 30 3.27 -22.81 -10.13
CA PHE A 30 3.73 -24.18 -9.91
C PHE A 30 4.10 -24.46 -8.44
N ARG A 31 4.72 -23.49 -7.77
CA ARG A 31 5.08 -23.58 -6.35
C ARG A 31 3.94 -23.23 -5.39
N GLY A 32 2.76 -22.89 -5.90
CA GLY A 32 1.62 -22.45 -5.09
C GLY A 32 1.86 -21.13 -4.34
N THR A 33 2.83 -20.32 -4.76
CA THR A 33 3.18 -19.04 -4.13
C THR A 33 2.59 -17.86 -4.91
N HIS A 34 2.26 -16.78 -4.19
CA HIS A 34 1.84 -15.53 -4.81
C HIS A 34 3.07 -14.64 -5.09
N ALA A 35 3.10 -13.93 -6.23
CA ALA A 35 4.21 -13.05 -6.62
C ALA A 35 4.50 -11.95 -5.58
N LEU A 36 3.46 -11.40 -4.96
CA LEU A 36 3.57 -10.40 -3.88
C LEU A 36 3.82 -11.03 -2.49
N GLY A 37 3.98 -12.35 -2.41
CA GLY A 37 4.25 -13.08 -1.18
C GLY A 37 3.22 -12.82 -0.07
N LYS A 38 3.71 -12.72 1.18
CA LYS A 38 2.88 -12.53 2.38
C LYS A 38 2.02 -11.26 2.35
N ARG A 39 2.36 -10.25 1.55
CA ARG A 39 1.58 -9.00 1.45
C ARG A 39 0.22 -9.19 0.80
N ALA A 40 0.07 -10.22 -0.04
CA ALA A 40 -1.16 -10.57 -0.71
C ALA A 40 -1.96 -11.68 0.00
N ALA A 41 -1.61 -12.02 1.25
CA ALA A 41 -2.32 -13.05 2.00
C ALA A 41 -3.83 -12.80 2.09
N LYS A 42 -4.24 -11.53 2.25
CA LYS A 42 -5.64 -11.11 2.33
C LYS A 42 -6.26 -10.68 0.99
N LEU A 43 -5.52 -10.82 -0.12
CA LEU A 43 -5.95 -10.27 -1.41
C LEU A 43 -7.11 -11.06 -2.00
N LYS A 44 -7.08 -12.40 -1.91
CA LYS A 44 -8.13 -13.27 -2.47
C LYS A 44 -9.40 -13.30 -1.60
N THR A 45 -9.26 -13.14 -0.29
CA THR A 45 -10.37 -13.23 0.67
C THR A 45 -11.05 -11.88 0.91
N GLU A 46 -10.27 -10.85 1.22
CA GLU A 46 -10.79 -9.55 1.66
C GLU A 46 -10.57 -8.43 0.61
N GLY A 47 -9.87 -8.73 -0.49
CA GLY A 47 -9.47 -7.71 -1.48
C GLY A 47 -8.43 -6.73 -0.95
N VAL A 48 -7.73 -7.09 0.14
CA VAL A 48 -6.78 -6.21 0.83
C VAL A 48 -5.35 -6.55 0.45
N LEU A 49 -4.59 -5.54 0.03
CA LEU A 49 -3.16 -5.65 -0.26
C LEU A 49 -2.35 -4.80 0.71
N VAL A 50 -1.36 -5.38 1.38
CA VAL A 50 -0.43 -4.61 2.20
C VAL A 50 0.62 -3.94 1.30
N ILE A 51 0.68 -2.61 1.30
CA ILE A 51 1.62 -1.80 0.51
C ILE A 51 2.48 -0.91 1.41
N ARG A 52 3.57 -0.36 0.85
CA ARG A 52 4.29 0.76 1.47
C ARG A 52 3.70 2.08 0.98
N PHE A 53 3.08 2.82 1.87
CA PHE A 53 2.43 4.10 1.59
C PHE A 53 3.25 5.24 2.22
N GLU A 54 3.53 6.28 1.46
CA GLU A 54 4.19 7.50 1.94
C GLU A 54 3.14 8.57 2.17
N MET A 55 3.18 9.22 3.33
CA MET A 55 2.18 10.24 3.66
C MET A 55 2.34 11.46 2.73
N PRO A 56 1.33 11.84 1.94
CA PRO A 56 1.47 12.89 0.92
C PRO A 56 1.58 14.30 1.50
N PHE A 57 1.07 14.54 2.70
CA PHE A 57 1.07 15.84 3.39
C PHE A 57 1.25 15.68 4.90
N HIS A 58 1.46 16.80 5.58
CA HIS A 58 1.53 16.84 7.03
C HIS A 58 0.15 16.64 7.66
N VAL A 59 0.06 15.72 8.63
CA VAL A 59 -1.18 15.47 9.39
C VAL A 59 -0.96 15.49 10.88
N SER A 60 -1.98 15.89 11.63
CA SER A 60 -2.05 15.74 13.08
C SER A 60 -2.88 14.50 13.42
N CYS A 61 -2.34 13.61 14.26
CA CYS A 61 -3.03 12.41 14.69
C CYS A 61 -4.15 12.73 15.69
N ALA A 62 -5.37 12.30 15.43
CA ALA A 62 -6.53 12.60 16.29
C ALA A 62 -6.41 11.98 17.69
N GLY A 63 -5.77 10.81 17.82
CA GLY A 63 -5.64 10.13 19.12
C GLY A 63 -4.59 10.69 20.07
N CYS A 64 -3.48 11.25 19.56
CA CYS A 64 -2.32 11.66 20.37
C CYS A 64 -1.89 13.12 20.16
N GLY A 65 -2.50 13.84 19.21
CA GLY A 65 -2.14 15.21 18.82
C GLY A 65 -0.77 15.38 18.16
N LYS A 66 0.04 14.32 18.04
CA LYS A 66 1.37 14.42 17.40
C LYS A 66 1.24 14.56 15.89
N ARG A 67 2.14 15.35 15.32
CA ARG A 67 2.27 15.56 13.87
C ARG A 67 3.01 14.39 13.22
N ILE A 68 2.48 13.92 12.10
CA ILE A 68 3.12 13.00 11.16
C ILE A 68 3.59 13.83 9.96
N GLY A 69 4.88 13.73 9.65
CA GLY A 69 5.50 14.44 8.54
C GLY A 69 5.03 13.93 7.18
N LYS A 70 5.04 14.81 6.17
CA LYS A 70 5.04 14.40 4.76
C LYS A 70 6.22 13.44 4.51
N GLY A 71 6.02 12.40 3.73
CA GLY A 71 7.02 11.39 3.39
C GLY A 71 7.23 10.27 4.42
N VAL A 72 6.54 10.31 5.58
CA VAL A 72 6.60 9.19 6.54
C VAL A 72 6.02 7.92 5.91
N ARG A 73 6.76 6.82 6.01
CA ARG A 73 6.45 5.53 5.39
C ARG A 73 5.65 4.62 6.31
N PHE A 74 4.56 4.07 5.80
CA PHE A 74 3.67 3.13 6.49
C PHE A 74 3.54 1.80 5.75
N ASN A 75 3.35 0.71 6.50
CA ASN A 75 2.70 -0.47 5.94
C ASN A 75 1.19 -0.22 6.02
N ALA A 76 0.56 0.02 4.87
CA ALA A 76 -0.85 0.34 4.77
C ALA A 76 -1.62 -0.81 4.10
N GLU A 77 -2.84 -1.04 4.57
CA GLU A 77 -3.80 -1.93 3.92
C GLU A 77 -4.53 -1.14 2.82
N LYS A 78 -4.27 -1.48 1.55
CA LYS A 78 -4.95 -0.92 0.39
C LYS A 78 -6.22 -1.72 0.11
N ARG A 79 -7.36 -1.04 0.05
CA ARG A 79 -8.68 -1.59 -0.27
C ARG A 79 -9.38 -0.76 -1.33
N HIS A 80 -10.12 -1.42 -2.22
CA HIS A 80 -11.05 -0.74 -3.15
C HIS A 80 -12.37 -0.44 -2.43
N VAL A 81 -12.81 0.82 -2.43
CA VAL A 81 -14.01 1.26 -1.68
C VAL A 81 -15.12 1.79 -2.57
N GLY A 82 -14.83 2.14 -3.82
CA GLY A 82 -15.82 2.71 -4.73
C GLY A 82 -15.18 3.16 -6.04
N ASN A 83 -15.95 3.80 -6.90
CA ASN A 83 -15.48 4.34 -8.17
C ASN A 83 -15.94 5.79 -8.34
N TYR A 84 -15.09 6.63 -8.91
CA TYR A 84 -15.45 7.92 -9.49
C TYR A 84 -15.53 7.74 -11.01
N TYR A 85 -16.75 7.63 -11.54
CA TYR A 85 -17.02 7.11 -12.88
C TYR A 85 -16.35 5.74 -13.10
N THR A 86 -15.35 5.65 -13.98
CA THR A 86 -14.57 4.44 -14.26
C THR A 86 -13.30 4.32 -13.41
N THR A 87 -12.91 5.39 -12.71
CA THR A 87 -11.67 5.44 -11.92
C THR A 87 -11.90 4.88 -10.52
N LYS A 88 -11.09 3.89 -10.11
CA LYS A 88 -11.20 3.26 -8.79
C LYS A 88 -10.76 4.21 -7.68
N VAL A 89 -11.59 4.32 -6.64
CA VAL A 89 -11.27 4.99 -5.39
C VAL A 89 -10.66 3.98 -4.42
N TRP A 90 -9.44 4.27 -3.96
CA TRP A 90 -8.70 3.45 -3.03
C TRP A 90 -8.76 4.04 -1.63
N SER A 91 -8.91 3.16 -0.63
CA SER A 91 -8.70 3.47 0.79
C SER A 91 -7.41 2.83 1.26
N PHE A 92 -6.65 3.59 2.03
CA PHE A 92 -5.40 3.19 2.68
C PHE A 92 -5.57 3.32 4.18
N THR A 93 -5.62 2.17 4.84
CA THR A 93 -5.74 2.10 6.29
C THR A 93 -4.38 1.80 6.90
N MET A 94 -3.94 2.63 7.85
CA MET A 94 -2.65 2.48 8.50
C MET A 94 -2.75 2.81 10.00
N ARG A 95 -1.75 2.38 10.78
CA ARG A 95 -1.68 2.69 12.21
C ARG A 95 -0.66 3.78 12.46
N ALA A 96 -1.05 4.79 13.23
CA ALA A 96 -0.18 5.88 13.64
C ALA A 96 1.03 5.34 14.44
N PRO A 97 2.26 5.85 14.24
CA PRO A 97 3.43 5.37 14.97
C PRO A 97 3.37 5.76 16.45
N CYS A 98 2.70 6.87 16.78
CA CYS A 98 2.66 7.40 18.15
C CYS A 98 1.77 6.59 19.10
N CYS A 99 0.55 6.25 18.67
CA CYS A 99 -0.50 5.72 19.55
C CYS A 99 -1.26 4.55 18.93
N LYS A 100 -0.83 4.08 17.75
CA LYS A 100 -1.49 3.00 16.99
C LYS A 100 -2.94 3.29 16.59
N GLN A 101 -3.40 4.54 16.69
CA GLN A 101 -4.67 5.01 16.15
C GLN A 101 -4.75 4.65 14.66
N VAL A 102 -5.91 4.14 14.23
CA VAL A 102 -6.16 3.82 12.83
C VAL A 102 -6.45 5.12 12.07
N ILE A 103 -5.70 5.34 11.00
CA ILE A 103 -5.86 6.47 10.06
C ILE A 103 -6.33 5.90 8.73
N GLU A 104 -7.35 6.52 8.15
CA GLU A 104 -7.87 6.18 6.82
C GLU A 104 -7.66 7.36 5.86
N VAL A 105 -6.98 7.09 4.76
CA VAL A 105 -6.77 8.04 3.66
C VAL A 105 -7.39 7.48 2.39
N ARG A 106 -8.14 8.29 1.64
CA ARG A 106 -8.72 7.90 0.36
C ARG A 106 -8.17 8.75 -0.78
N THR A 107 -8.14 8.17 -1.98
CA THR A 107 -7.93 8.93 -3.22
C THR A 107 -9.19 9.70 -3.59
N ASP A 108 -9.07 10.94 -4.01
CA ASP A 108 -10.12 11.71 -4.66
C ASP A 108 -9.74 12.02 -6.12
N PRO A 109 -10.21 11.22 -7.08
CA PRO A 109 -9.91 11.45 -8.49
C PRO A 109 -10.49 12.74 -9.07
N LYS A 110 -11.51 13.34 -8.44
CA LYS A 110 -12.12 14.59 -8.92
C LYS A 110 -11.17 15.77 -8.75
N ASN A 111 -10.53 15.84 -7.59
CA ASN A 111 -9.61 16.93 -7.23
C ASN A 111 -8.13 16.53 -7.39
N THR A 112 -7.85 15.32 -7.87
CA THR A 112 -6.48 14.78 -8.01
C THR A 112 -5.69 14.75 -6.70
N GLU A 113 -6.38 14.55 -5.58
CA GLU A 113 -5.83 14.68 -4.23
C GLU A 113 -6.04 13.43 -3.37
N TYR A 114 -5.39 13.41 -2.21
CA TYR A 114 -5.68 12.45 -1.15
C TYR A 114 -6.44 13.15 -0.03
N VAL A 115 -7.49 12.50 0.48
CA VAL A 115 -8.32 13.04 1.56
C VAL A 115 -8.20 12.14 2.80
N VAL A 116 -7.97 12.75 3.96
CA VAL A 116 -8.04 12.02 5.22
C VAL A 116 -9.49 11.89 5.62
N VAL A 117 -9.97 10.65 5.73
CA VAL A 117 -11.36 10.36 6.09
C VAL A 117 -11.52 10.23 7.60
N SER A 118 -10.55 9.59 8.26
CA SER A 118 -10.62 9.36 9.71
C SER A 118 -9.25 9.21 10.36
N GLY A 119 -9.19 9.44 11.68
CA GLY A 119 -8.03 9.15 12.52
C GLY A 119 -6.91 10.19 12.49
N ALA A 120 -6.93 11.13 11.55
CA ALA A 120 -6.04 12.27 11.49
C ALA A 120 -6.71 13.48 10.84
N SER A 121 -6.09 14.63 10.97
CA SER A 121 -6.53 15.88 10.35
C SER A 121 -5.37 16.55 9.65
N ARG A 122 -5.63 17.13 8.48
CA ARG A 122 -4.62 17.83 7.70
C ARG A 122 -4.16 19.10 8.41
N THR A 123 -2.86 19.39 8.41
CA THR A 123 -2.31 20.59 9.07
C THR A 123 -2.40 21.81 8.15
N LEU A 124 -2.69 23.00 8.71
CA LEU A 124 -2.79 24.27 7.96
C LEU A 124 -1.56 24.57 7.08
N GLN A 125 -0.35 24.33 7.61
CA GLN A 125 0.89 24.49 6.85
C GLN A 125 0.88 23.71 5.52
N SER A 126 0.25 22.53 5.48
CA SER A 126 0.16 21.76 4.25
C SER A 126 -0.90 22.25 3.27
N LEU A 127 -1.82 23.13 3.70
CA LEU A 127 -2.76 23.82 2.82
C LEU A 127 -2.06 25.04 2.21
N GLU A 128 -1.36 25.83 3.02
CA GLU A 128 -0.59 27.00 2.57
C GLU A 128 0.53 26.62 1.59
N GLU A 129 1.25 25.52 1.86
CA GLU A 129 2.27 24.97 0.94
C GLU A 129 1.68 24.52 -0.41
N GLU A 130 0.42 24.09 -0.44
CA GLU A 130 -0.26 23.71 -1.69
C GLU A 130 -0.80 24.92 -2.45
N GLU A 131 -1.35 25.90 -1.75
CA GLU A 131 -1.81 27.16 -2.35
C GLU A 131 -0.64 27.96 -2.95
N GLY A 132 0.52 27.99 -2.29
CA GLY A 132 1.71 28.67 -2.80
C GLY A 132 2.46 27.92 -3.92
N ALA A 133 2.17 26.63 -4.12
CA ALA A 133 2.76 25.82 -5.20
C ALA A 133 1.87 25.73 -6.45
N ARG A 134 0.63 26.23 -6.37
CA ARG A 134 -0.32 26.36 -7.49
C ARG A 134 -0.18 27.73 -8.16
#